data_AF-F6H7Z2-F1
#
_entry.id   AF-F6H7Z2-F1
#
_cell.length_a   1.000
_cell.length_b   1.000
_cell.length_c   1.000
_cell.angle_alpha   90.00
_cell.angle_beta   90.00
_cell.angle_gamma   90.00
#
_symmetry.space_group_name_H-M   'P 1'
#
loop_
_entity.id
_entity.type
_entity.pdbx_description
1 polymer ?
#
loop_
_entity_poly.entity_id
_entity_poly.type
_entity_poly.pdbx_seq_one_letter_code
_entity_poly.pdbx_strand_id
1 'polypeptide(L)'
;MPDAQSSSCEVVEDAGFTIDAAQYGNVGRFINHSCSPNLYAQNVLYDHDNKRIPHIMLFAAENIPPLQELTYHYNYTIDQVRDSNGNIKKKSCYCGSDECTGRMY
;
A
#
# COMPACT_ATOMS: atom_id res chain seq x y z
N MET A 1 29.16 25.39 -35.68
CA MET A 1 27.79 25.49 -35.13
C MET A 1 27.59 24.24 -34.30
N PRO A 2 27.47 24.34 -32.97
CA PRO A 2 27.42 23.18 -32.09
C PRO A 2 26.04 22.51 -32.18
N ASP A 3 26.05 21.18 -32.08
CA ASP A 3 24.87 20.33 -32.08
C ASP A 3 23.93 20.69 -30.93
N ALA A 4 22.69 21.00 -31.27
CA ALA A 4 21.61 21.08 -30.30
C ALA A 4 21.37 19.67 -29.76
N GLN A 5 21.89 19.39 -28.56
CA GLN A 5 21.52 18.21 -27.81
C GLN A 5 20.01 18.23 -27.60
N SER A 6 19.33 17.39 -28.38
CA SER A 6 17.95 16.99 -28.15
C SER A 6 17.86 16.58 -26.68
N SER A 7 17.18 17.40 -25.88
CA SER A 7 16.73 17.01 -24.56
C SER A 7 15.83 15.80 -24.78
N SER A 8 16.42 14.61 -24.64
CA SER A 8 15.68 13.39 -24.40
C SER A 8 14.82 13.70 -23.19
N CYS A 9 13.54 13.97 -23.43
CA CYS A 9 12.52 13.78 -22.42
C CYS A 9 12.69 12.32 -22.01
N GLU A 10 13.33 12.11 -20.87
CA GLU A 10 13.30 10.81 -20.21
C GLU A 10 11.82 10.49 -20.08
N VAL A 11 11.37 9.55 -20.91
CA VAL A 11 10.04 8.96 -20.78
C VAL A 11 10.06 8.38 -19.37
N VAL A 12 9.33 9.02 -18.47
CA VAL A 12 9.12 8.50 -17.11
C VAL A 12 8.38 7.19 -17.30
N GLU A 13 9.14 6.08 -17.36
CA GLU A 13 8.59 4.75 -17.50
C GLU A 13 7.65 4.50 -16.31
N ASP A 14 6.37 4.34 -16.64
CA ASP A 14 5.28 3.87 -15.78
C ASP A 14 5.30 4.39 -14.32
N ALA A 15 5.12 5.70 -14.14
CA ALA A 15 4.89 6.26 -12.82
C ALA A 15 3.59 5.68 -12.21
N GLY A 16 3.74 4.76 -11.25
CA GLY A 16 2.62 4.22 -10.47
C GLY A 16 1.93 5.32 -9.67
N PHE A 17 0.62 5.19 -9.48
CA PHE A 17 -0.18 6.12 -8.67
C PHE A 17 -0.33 5.60 -7.23
N THR A 18 -0.51 6.51 -6.27
CA THR A 18 -0.75 6.18 -4.86
C THR A 18 -1.89 7.03 -4.30
N ILE A 19 -2.73 6.43 -3.45
CA ILE A 19 -3.77 7.14 -2.70
C ILE A 19 -3.15 7.65 -1.40
N ASP A 20 -3.05 8.97 -1.24
CA ASP A 20 -2.63 9.59 0.03
C ASP A 20 -3.85 9.97 0.87
N ALA A 21 -4.08 9.19 1.93
CA ALA A 21 -5.15 9.44 2.90
C ALA A 21 -4.66 10.11 4.21
N ALA A 22 -3.46 10.70 4.23
CA ALA A 22 -2.87 11.27 5.43
C ALA A 22 -3.73 12.41 5.99
N GLN A 23 -4.17 13.33 5.14
CA GLN A 23 -5.01 14.48 5.51
C GLN A 23 -6.48 14.33 5.09
N TYR A 24 -6.73 13.72 3.93
CA TYR A 24 -8.07 13.56 3.35
C TYR A 24 -8.35 12.10 3.08
N GLY A 25 -9.34 11.51 3.73
CA GLY A 25 -9.67 10.10 3.55
C GLY A 25 -10.95 9.70 4.26
N ASN A 26 -11.38 8.47 4.03
CA ASN A 26 -12.53 7.86 4.70
C ASN A 26 -12.06 6.94 5.86
N VAL A 27 -12.97 6.10 6.38
CA VAL A 27 -12.66 5.14 7.47
C VAL A 27 -11.54 4.15 7.11
N GLY A 28 -11.30 3.86 5.83
CA GLY A 28 -10.31 2.89 5.38
C GLY A 28 -8.89 3.20 5.85
N ARG A 29 -8.56 4.48 6.07
CA ARG A 29 -7.23 4.91 6.57
C ARG A 29 -6.91 4.44 8.00
N PHE A 30 -7.91 3.97 8.75
CA PHE A 30 -7.76 3.51 10.12
C PHE A 30 -7.68 1.98 10.25
N ILE A 31 -7.85 1.24 9.16
CA ILE A 31 -7.82 -0.23 9.17
C ILE A 31 -6.37 -0.67 9.30
N ASN A 32 -6.06 -1.44 10.34
CA ASN A 32 -4.71 -1.84 10.68
C ASN A 32 -4.19 -3.01 9.85
N HIS A 33 -2.89 -3.27 10.03
CA HIS A 33 -2.22 -4.43 9.48
C HIS A 33 -2.41 -5.67 10.37
N SER A 34 -2.62 -6.83 9.73
CA SER A 34 -2.37 -8.14 10.34
C SER A 34 -1.58 -9.05 9.40
N CYS A 35 -0.74 -9.93 9.97
CA CYS A 35 -0.10 -11.04 9.24
C CYS A 35 -1.11 -12.16 8.90
N SER A 36 -2.23 -12.23 9.64
CA SER A 36 -3.38 -13.10 9.36
C SER A 36 -4.65 -12.23 9.28
N PRO A 37 -4.84 -11.47 8.19
CA PRO A 37 -5.92 -10.52 8.06
C PRO A 37 -7.27 -11.18 7.73
N ASN A 38 -8.36 -10.49 8.06
CA ASN A 38 -9.73 -10.86 7.68
C ASN A 38 -10.29 -10.04 6.50
N LEU A 39 -9.52 -9.06 5.99
CA LEU A 39 -9.81 -8.32 4.78
C LEU A 39 -8.72 -8.51 3.71
N TYR A 40 -9.11 -8.35 2.45
CA TYR A 40 -8.18 -8.23 1.32
C TYR A 40 -8.52 -7.03 0.43
N ALA A 41 -7.50 -6.46 -0.20
CA ALA A 41 -7.65 -5.36 -1.15
C ALA A 41 -7.90 -5.88 -2.56
N GLN A 42 -8.88 -5.30 -3.25
CA GLN A 42 -9.28 -5.64 -4.61
C GLN A 42 -9.37 -4.37 -5.45
N ASN A 43 -8.74 -4.41 -6.63
CA ASN A 43 -8.87 -3.36 -7.64
C ASN A 43 -10.23 -3.47 -8.32
N VAL A 44 -10.96 -2.36 -8.40
CA VAL A 44 -12.29 -2.27 -9.03
C VAL A 44 -12.33 -1.07 -9.99
N LEU A 45 -12.97 -1.26 -11.14
CA LEU A 45 -13.22 -0.21 -12.13
C LEU A 45 -14.73 -0.18 -12.39
N TYR A 46 -15.35 0.99 -12.34
CA TYR A 46 -16.78 1.13 -12.60
C TYR A 46 -17.18 2.45 -13.27
N ASP A 47 -16.46 3.54 -13.00
CA ASP A 47 -16.72 4.89 -13.52
C ASP A 47 -15.72 5.35 -14.59
N HIS A 48 -14.64 4.59 -14.79
CA HIS A 48 -13.65 4.81 -15.84
C HIS A 48 -12.89 3.52 -16.18
N ASP A 49 -12.20 3.51 -17.34
CA ASP A 49 -11.44 2.34 -17.82
C ASP A 49 -9.91 2.43 -17.57
N ASN A 50 -9.43 3.48 -16.90
CA ASN A 50 -8.00 3.65 -16.64
C ASN A 50 -7.49 2.70 -15.53
N LYS A 51 -6.87 1.59 -15.95
CA LYS A 51 -6.32 0.55 -15.07
C LYS A 51 -5.19 1.00 -14.15
N ARG A 52 -4.56 2.16 -14.38
CA ARG A 52 -3.49 2.69 -13.53
C ARG A 52 -4.00 3.36 -12.25
N ILE A 53 -5.28 3.70 -12.21
CA ILE A 53 -5.93 4.37 -11.07
C ILE A 53 -7.20 3.64 -10.65
N PRO A 54 -7.14 2.32 -10.35
CA PRO A 54 -8.33 1.59 -9.94
C PRO A 54 -8.83 2.10 -8.59
N HIS A 55 -10.13 1.89 -8.31
CA HIS A 55 -10.65 2.00 -6.95
C HIS A 55 -10.10 0.84 -6.13
N ILE A 56 -9.50 1.14 -4.97
CA ILE A 56 -9.04 0.13 -4.02
C ILE A 56 -10.19 -0.14 -3.04
N MET A 57 -10.79 -1.32 -3.14
CA MET A 57 -11.89 -1.74 -2.29
C MET A 57 -11.44 -2.86 -1.35
N LEU A 58 -11.85 -2.79 -0.09
CA LEU A 58 -11.57 -3.83 0.90
C LEU A 58 -12.78 -4.76 1.03
N PHE A 59 -12.55 -6.05 0.86
CA PHE A 59 -13.57 -7.11 0.97
C PHE A 59 -13.23 -8.05 2.12
N ALA A 60 -14.27 -8.61 2.75
CA ALA A 60 -14.10 -9.64 3.77
C ALA A 60 -13.59 -10.94 3.12
N ALA A 61 -12.49 -11.47 3.65
CA ALA A 61 -11.93 -12.77 3.25
C ALA A 61 -12.66 -13.94 3.92
N GLU A 62 -13.39 -13.67 4.99
CA GLU A 62 -14.08 -14.64 5.84
C GLU A 62 -15.33 -14.02 6.49
N ASN A 63 -16.12 -14.84 7.18
CA ASN A 63 -17.21 -14.32 8.00
C ASN A 63 -16.62 -13.67 9.27
N ILE A 64 -16.95 -12.40 9.51
CA ILE A 64 -16.36 -11.62 10.61
C ILE A 64 -17.39 -11.46 11.74
N PRO A 65 -17.15 -12.06 12.93
CA PRO A 65 -17.94 -11.82 14.13
C PRO A 65 -18.01 -10.34 14.55
N PRO A 66 -19.07 -9.94 15.26
CA PRO A 66 -19.16 -8.60 15.84
C PRO A 66 -17.95 -8.28 16.73
N LEU A 67 -17.50 -7.03 16.69
CA LEU A 67 -16.39 -6.49 17.49
C LEU A 67 -15.00 -7.07 17.20
N GLN A 68 -14.86 -7.99 16.23
CA GLN A 68 -13.54 -8.38 15.74
C GLN A 68 -12.93 -7.22 14.94
N GLU A 69 -11.66 -6.91 15.20
CA GLU A 69 -10.95 -5.87 14.47
C GLU A 69 -10.83 -6.22 12.98
N LEU A 70 -11.06 -5.23 12.12
CA LEU A 70 -10.85 -5.35 10.68
C LEU A 70 -9.39 -5.06 10.35
N THR A 71 -8.74 -5.97 9.63
CA THR A 71 -7.32 -5.84 9.26
C THR A 71 -7.05 -6.37 7.85
N TYR A 72 -6.05 -5.80 7.16
CA TYR A 72 -5.56 -6.30 5.87
C TYR A 72 -4.02 -6.41 5.85
N HIS A 73 -3.46 -7.17 4.91
CA HIS A 73 -2.01 -7.26 4.78
C HIS A 73 -1.46 -6.00 4.07
N TYR A 74 -0.62 -5.20 4.75
CA TYR A 74 -0.09 -3.95 4.19
C TYR A 74 0.92 -4.17 3.05
N ASN A 75 1.42 -5.39 2.92
CA ASN A 75 2.28 -5.81 1.82
C ASN A 75 3.57 -4.99 1.67
N TYR A 76 4.11 -4.49 2.78
CA TYR A 76 5.45 -3.95 2.81
C TYR A 76 6.48 -5.06 2.69
N THR A 77 7.50 -4.82 1.87
CA THR A 77 8.66 -5.71 1.79
C THR A 77 9.65 -5.36 2.89
N ILE A 78 10.09 -6.38 3.63
CA ILE A 78 11.09 -6.25 4.68
C ILE A 78 12.39 -5.67 4.12
N ASP A 79 13.01 -4.77 4.90
CA ASP A 79 14.30 -4.15 4.61
C ASP A 79 14.34 -3.22 3.36
N GLN A 80 13.17 -2.86 2.80
CA GLN A 80 13.08 -1.90 1.69
C GLN A 80 12.82 -0.45 2.13
N VAL A 81 12.31 -0.23 3.34
CA VAL A 81 12.06 1.12 3.84
C VAL A 81 13.36 1.72 4.37
N ARG A 82 13.72 2.91 3.88
CA ARG A 82 14.93 3.63 4.31
C ARG A 82 14.59 4.95 4.98
N ASP A 83 15.43 5.36 5.93
CA ASP A 83 15.37 6.71 6.49
C ASP A 83 16.06 7.75 5.57
N SER A 84 16.03 9.02 5.97
CA SER A 84 16.66 10.12 5.22
C SER A 84 18.18 9.99 5.09
N ASN A 85 18.82 9.15 5.90
CA ASN A 85 20.25 8.88 5.87
C ASN A 85 20.59 7.61 5.07
N GLY A 86 19.59 6.93 4.51
CA GLY A 86 19.74 5.70 3.73
C GLY A 86 19.80 4.41 4.56
N ASN A 87 19.65 4.47 5.89
CA ASN A 87 19.64 3.27 6.74
C ASN A 87 18.31 2.53 6.61
N ILE A 88 18.33 1.20 6.73
CA ILE A 88 17.12 0.39 6.76
C ILE A 88 16.31 0.76 8.02
N LYS A 89 15.12 1.32 7.80
CA LYS A 89 14.18 1.68 8.85
C LYS A 89 13.30 0.49 9.15
N LYS A 90 13.20 0.12 10.42
CA LYS A 90 12.42 -1.02 10.88
C LYS A 90 11.22 -0.57 11.72
N LYS A 91 10.10 -1.25 11.56
CA LYS A 91 8.90 -1.10 12.40
C LYS A 91 8.38 -2.47 12.81
N SER A 92 8.28 -2.71 14.11
CA SER A 92 7.73 -3.96 14.65
C SER A 92 6.24 -4.12 14.33
N CYS A 93 5.81 -5.34 14.09
CA CYS A 93 4.41 -5.72 13.96
C CYS A 93 3.86 -6.17 15.32
N TYR A 94 2.66 -5.71 15.67
CA TYR A 94 1.95 -6.04 16.91
C TYR A 94 0.54 -6.58 16.64
N CYS A 95 0.33 -7.25 15.51
CA CYS A 95 -1.00 -7.72 15.11
C CYS A 95 -1.58 -8.86 15.98
N GLY A 96 -0.74 -9.51 16.81
CA GLY A 96 -1.18 -10.58 17.71
C GLY A 96 -1.45 -11.93 17.04
N SER A 97 -1.22 -12.08 15.73
CA SER A 97 -1.32 -13.39 15.05
C SER A 97 -0.21 -14.35 15.49
N ASP A 98 -0.52 -15.65 15.55
CA ASP A 98 0.45 -16.73 15.77
C ASP A 98 1.46 -16.84 14.63
N GLU A 99 1.07 -16.45 13.41
CA GLU A 99 1.91 -16.43 12.20
C GLU A 99 2.61 -15.07 12.00
N CYS A 100 2.70 -14.24 13.05
CA CYS A 100 3.30 -12.92 12.96
C CYS A 100 4.82 -13.01 12.71
N THR A 101 5.30 -12.32 11.68
CA THR A 101 6.73 -12.22 11.36
C THR A 101 7.49 -11.22 12.24
N GLY A 102 6.78 -10.57 13.19
CA GLY A 102 7.34 -9.59 14.12
C GLY A 102 7.69 -8.23 13.51
N ARG A 103 7.60 -8.05 12.18
CA ARG A 103 7.95 -6.81 11.48
C ARG A 103 6.90 -6.41 10.46
N MET A 104 6.58 -5.11 10.44
CA MET A 104 5.77 -4.47 9.41
C MET A 104 6.64 -4.03 8.23
N TYR A 105 7.81 -3.43 8.50
CA TYR A 105 8.88 -3.16 7.52
C TYR A 105 10.25 -3.14 8.20
#